data_AF-A0A6M3LBJ1-F1
#
_entry.id   AF-A0A6M3LBJ1-F1
#
_cell.length_a   1.000
_cell.length_b   1.000
_cell.length_c   1.000
_cell.angle_alpha   90.00
_cell.angle_beta   90.00
_cell.angle_gamma   90.00
#
_symmetry.space_group_name_H-M   'P 1'
#
loop_
_entity.id
_entity.type
_entity.pdbx_description
1 polymer ?
#
loop_
_entity_poly.entity_id
_entity_poly.type
_entity_poly.pdbx_seq_one_letter_code
_entity_poly.pdbx_strand_id
1 'polypeptide(L)' 'MEQTINERIIKITGSACINKELELEQDVEIKIKGSVVKVEDAGNNDGTKNRIFKVKLIEIEDIK' A
#
# COMPACT_ATOMS: atom_id res chain seq x y z
N MET A 1 6.88 28.33 -4.58
CA MET A 1 7.47 27.28 -5.43
C MET A 1 6.55 26.07 -5.31
N GLU A 2 5.97 25.60 -6.41
CA GLU A 2 5.23 24.33 -6.43
C GLU A 2 6.21 23.18 -6.18
N GLN A 3 5.97 22.38 -5.15
CA GLN A 3 6.78 21.21 -4.86
C GLN A 3 6.30 20.04 -5.73
N THR A 4 7.21 19.43 -6.48
CA THR A 4 6.91 18.29 -7.36
C THR A 4 6.77 17.01 -6.55
N ILE A 5 5.76 16.18 -6.89
CA ILE A 5 5.61 14.84 -6.31
C ILE A 5 6.61 13.91 -7.00
N ASN A 6 7.53 13.34 -6.21
CA ASN A 6 8.51 12.37 -6.68
C ASN A 6 7.90 10.95 -6.69
N GLU A 7 7.36 10.51 -5.56
CA GLU A 7 6.82 9.15 -5.41
C GLU A 7 5.39 9.13 -4.84
N ARG A 8 4.67 8.06 -5.17
CA ARG A 8 3.35 7.72 -4.62
C ARG A 8 3.48 6.41 -3.84
N ILE A 9 3.39 6.48 -2.53
CA ILE A 9 3.60 5.34 -1.63
C ILE A 9 2.26 4.89 -1.08
N ILE A 10 1.93 3.60 -1.17
CA ILE A 10 0.73 3.02 -0.56
C ILE A 10 1.15 2.31 0.72
N LYS A 11 0.56 2.73 1.85
CA LYS A 11 0.68 2.04 3.14
C LYS A 11 -0.65 1.40 3.49
N ILE A 12 -0.68 0.08 3.48
CA ILE A 12 -1.87 -0.69 3.87
C ILE A 12 -1.81 -0.88 5.39
N THR A 13 -2.87 -0.49 6.09
CA THR A 13 -3.01 -0.74 7.53
C THR A 13 -4.07 -1.80 7.76
N GLY A 14 -3.68 -2.94 8.34
CA GLY A 14 -4.57 -4.04 8.65
C GLY A 14 -3.87 -5.39 8.56
N SER A 15 -4.65 -6.44 8.78
CA SER A 15 -4.23 -7.83 8.65
C SER A 15 -5.31 -8.57 7.88
N ALA A 16 -4.92 -9.55 7.08
CA ALA A 16 -5.86 -10.43 6.42
C ALA A 16 -5.32 -11.87 6.43
N CYS A 17 -6.22 -12.83 6.46
CA CYS A 17 -5.87 -14.25 6.39
C CYS A 17 -5.85 -14.69 4.93
N ILE A 18 -4.79 -15.38 4.53
CA ILE A 18 -4.76 -16.17 3.31
C ILE A 18 -5.43 -17.51 3.64
N ASN A 19 -6.53 -17.82 2.96
CA ASN A 19 -7.35 -19.00 3.28
C ASN A 19 -6.93 -20.26 2.50
N LYS A 20 -5.75 -20.22 1.88
CA LYS A 20 -5.14 -21.30 1.11
C LYS A 20 -4.02 -21.94 1.92
N GLU A 21 -3.86 -23.25 1.77
CA GLU A 21 -2.68 -23.96 2.30
C GLU A 21 -1.43 -23.47 1.56
N LEU A 22 -0.42 -23.05 2.32
CA LEU A 22 0.84 -22.52 1.80
C LEU A 22 1.96 -23.51 2.08
N GLU A 23 2.74 -23.81 1.05
CA GLU A 23 4.00 -24.52 1.21
C GLU A 23 5.09 -23.56 1.72
N LEU A 24 6.15 -24.13 2.31
CA LEU A 24 7.33 -23.35 2.70
C LEU A 24 7.93 -22.68 1.47
N GLU A 25 8.29 -21.40 1.60
CA GLU A 25 8.90 -20.58 0.54
C GLU A 25 8.00 -20.33 -0.69
N GLN A 26 6.71 -20.64 -0.60
CA GLN A 26 5.76 -20.34 -1.66
C GLN A 26 5.44 -18.84 -1.71
N ASP A 27 5.68 -18.23 -2.87
CA ASP A 27 5.18 -16.89 -3.17
C ASP A 27 3.66 -16.91 -3.35
N VAL A 28 2.99 -15.89 -2.81
CA VAL A 28 1.54 -15.72 -2.92
C VAL A 28 1.24 -14.34 -3.47
N GLU A 29 0.49 -14.31 -4.56
CA GLU A 29 -0.10 -13.07 -5.06
C GLU A 29 -1.46 -12.84 -4.44
N ILE A 30 -1.67 -11.64 -3.91
CA ILE A 30 -2.94 -11.22 -3.30
C ILE A 30 -3.45 -9.95 -3.96
N LYS A 31 -4.74 -9.91 -4.24
CA LYS A 31 -5.45 -8.71 -4.62
C LYS A 31 -5.99 -8.04 -3.38
N ILE A 32 -5.66 -6.77 -3.20
CA ILE A 32 -6.16 -5.98 -2.07
C ILE A 32 -7.11 -4.92 -2.60
N LYS A 33 -8.35 -4.95 -2.11
CA LYS A 33 -9.29 -3.86 -2.27
C LYS A 33 -9.36 -3.08 -0.97
N GLY A 34 -9.10 -1.79 -1.05
CA GLY A 34 -9.10 -0.90 0.10
C GLY A 34 -9.54 0.50 -0.26
N SER A 35 -9.74 1.33 0.76
CA SER A 35 -10.06 2.74 0.61
C SER A 35 -9.00 3.62 1.26
N VAL A 36 -8.66 4.72 0.59
CA VAL A 36 -7.75 5.72 1.16
C VAL A 36 -8.45 6.41 2.32
N VAL A 37 -7.87 6.29 3.52
CA VAL A 37 -8.39 6.93 4.74
C VAL A 37 -7.59 8.16 5.13
N LYS A 38 -6.34 8.27 4.67
CA LYS A 38 -5.49 9.44 4.91
C LYS A 38 -4.51 9.62 3.76
N VAL A 39 -4.28 10.88 3.40
CA VAL A 39 -3.20 11.29 2.49
C VAL A 39 -2.26 12.20 3.27
N GLU A 40 -0.97 11.91 3.21
CA GLU A 40 0.09 12.69 3.85
C GLU A 40 1.18 12.99 2.83
N ASP A 41 1.72 14.20 2.85
CA ASP A 41 2.87 14.57 2.02
C ASP A 41 4.10 14.66 2.91
N ALA A 42 5.13 13.86 2.61
CA ALA A 42 6.43 13.89 3.27
C ALA A 42 7.42 14.65 2.40
N GLY A 43 8.06 15.69 2.95
CA GLY A 43 9.10 16.44 2.27
C GLY A 43 10.38 15.63 2.13
N ASN A 44 10.96 15.63 0.94
CA ASN A 44 12.30 15.11 0.70
C ASN A 44 13.31 16.27 0.80
N ASN A 45 14.57 15.95 1.13
CA ASN A 45 15.65 16.96 1.29
C ASN A 45 16.16 17.55 -0.04
N ASP A 46 15.53 17.21 -1.16
CA ASP A 46 15.88 17.64 -2.52
C ASP A 46 14.84 18.62 -3.11
N GLY A 47 13.86 19.07 -2.31
CA GLY A 47 12.79 19.96 -2.77
C GLY A 47 11.57 19.24 -3.37
N THR A 48 11.60 17.91 -3.47
CA THR A 48 10.44 17.09 -3.87
C THR A 48 9.64 16.62 -2.66
N LYS A 49 8.48 16.01 -2.93
CA LYS A 49 7.63 15.39 -1.89
C LYS A 49 7.20 13.98 -2.27
N ASN A 50 7.10 13.12 -1.28
CA ASN A 50 6.46 11.80 -1.39
C ASN A 50 5.03 11.89 -0.89
N ARG A 51 4.07 11.50 -1.74
CA ARG A 51 2.66 11.42 -1.36
C ARG A 51 2.34 10.02 -0.86
N ILE A 52 1.98 9.93 0.40
CA ILE A 52 1.71 8.68 1.11
C ILE A 52 0.19 8.52 1.26
N PHE A 53 -0.34 7.44 0.70
CA PHE A 53 -1.72 7.04 0.83
C PHE A 53 -1.82 5.95 1.90
N LYS A 54 -2.47 6.24 3.02
CA LYS A 54 -2.84 5.21 3.99
C LYS A 54 -4.17 4.61 3.57
N VAL A 55 -4.15 3.31 3.30
CA VAL A 55 -5.29 2.56 2.79
C VAL A 55 -5.77 1.60 3.88
N LYS A 56 -7.06 1.71 4.22
CA LYS A 56 -7.74 0.72 5.06
C LYS A 56 -8.15 -0.45 4.16
N LEU A 57 -7.74 -1.65 4.56
CA LEU A 57 -8.09 -2.89 3.87
C LEU A 57 -9.60 -3.16 4.03
N ILE A 58 -10.27 -3.51 2.93
CA ILE A 58 -11.70 -3.86 2.90
C ILE A 58 -11.85 -5.33 2.54
N GLU A 59 -11.16 -5.79 1.51
CA GLU A 59 -11.27 -7.15 0.98
C GLU A 59 -9.89 -7.60 0.47
N ILE A 60 -9.62 -8.90 0.64
CA ILE A 60 -8.47 -9.57 0.06
C ILE A 60 -8.96 -10.75 -0.76
N GLU A 61 -8.35 -10.96 -1.92
CA GLU A 61 -8.60 -12.14 -2.75
C GLU A 61 -7.25 -12.76 -3.13
N ASP A 62 -7.12 -14.07 -3.00
CA ASP A 62 -5.93 -14.79 -3.46
C ASP A 62 -5.94 -14.83 -4.99
N ILE A 63 -4.85 -14.38 -5.62
CA ILE A 63 -4.66 -14.49 -7.07
C ILE A 63 -3.78 -15.72 -7.32
N LYS A 64 -4.29 -16.64 -8.15
CA LYS A 64 -3.65 -17.93 -8.44
C LYS A 64 -2.25 -17.81 -9.00
#